data_AF-A0A497I3K9-F1
#
_entry.id   AF-A0A497I3K9-F1
#
_cell.length_a   1.000
_cell.length_b   1.000
_cell.length_c   1.000
_cell.angle_alpha   90.00
_cell.angle_beta   90.00
_cell.angle_gamma   90.00
#
_symmetry.space_group_name_H-M   'P 1'
#
loop_
_entity.id
_entity.type
_entity.pdbx_description
1 polymer ?
#
loop_
_entity_poly.entity_id
_entity_poly.type
_entity_poly.pdbx_seq_one_letter_code
_entity_poly.pdbx_strand_id
1 'polypeptide(L)'
;TDGISGVGEVELCYAELGGDTTCVPMTENEVFQAEIPAQSESTTIVYNITAVDNVGNVVISEDYYVRVYDLVINLVPGWNLISIPREVSNPEIGDLFSGGDLLYYYDPSQGWLFCKVGDACEFDELEPLKGYWVYTDDYEQIGVDYERISGNKTPLPSLELQPGWNLIGHTATSPMYADEALISLTDVSCFLDSCMYSYSYAYVIGYVDGLFINIYTPGYSEPLLMYPGIGYWIYMKEAATLLGIEEN
;
A
#
# COMPACT_ATOMS: atom_id res chain seq x y z
N THR A 1 -18.35 22.55 -41.60
CA THR A 1 -17.25 22.34 -40.64
C THR A 1 -16.52 21.13 -41.15
N ASP A 2 -15.52 21.41 -41.95
CA ASP A 2 -15.05 20.46 -42.94
C ASP A 2 -13.88 19.75 -42.28
N GLY A 3 -14.09 18.49 -41.87
CA GLY A 3 -13.14 17.66 -41.10
C GLY A 3 -11.90 17.25 -41.88
N ILE A 4 -11.28 18.19 -42.59
CA ILE A 4 -10.10 18.04 -43.45
C ILE A 4 -8.84 18.50 -42.72
N SER A 5 -8.97 19.32 -41.67
CA SER A 5 -7.85 19.67 -40.81
C SER A 5 -7.62 18.54 -39.81
N GLY A 6 -6.57 17.74 -40.00
CA GLY A 6 -6.15 16.74 -39.02
C GLY A 6 -5.75 17.38 -37.69
N VAL A 7 -5.52 16.56 -36.66
CA VAL A 7 -5.00 17.01 -35.37
C VAL A 7 -3.59 17.57 -35.55
N GLY A 8 -3.31 18.74 -34.98
CA GLY A 8 -2.02 19.41 -35.07
C GLY A 8 -1.20 19.24 -33.80
N GLU A 9 -1.69 19.76 -32.68
CA GLU A 9 -1.04 19.70 -31.36
C GLU A 9 -2.04 19.20 -30.32
N VAL A 10 -1.56 18.40 -29.38
CA VAL A 10 -2.36 17.94 -28.24
C VAL A 10 -1.53 18.08 -26.99
N GLU A 11 -2.11 18.68 -25.95
CA GLU A 11 -1.48 18.89 -24.65
C GLU A 11 -2.33 18.27 -23.54
N LEU A 12 -1.65 17.68 -22.55
CA LEU A 12 -2.23 17.30 -21.27
C LEU A 12 -1.89 18.40 -20.27
N CYS A 13 -2.90 19.07 -19.74
CA CYS A 13 -2.75 20.08 -18.71
C CYS A 13 -3.22 19.51 -17.37
N TYR A 14 -2.42 19.64 -16.31
CA TYR A 14 -2.71 19.12 -14.98
C TYR A 14 -2.27 20.10 -13.88
N ALA A 15 -2.90 20.00 -12.71
CA ALA A 15 -2.55 20.77 -11.52
C ALA A 15 -2.99 20.01 -10.26
N GLU A 16 -2.32 20.25 -9.13
CA GLU A 16 -2.95 20.02 -7.83
C GLU A 16 -4.22 20.90 -7.75
N LEU A 17 -5.30 20.38 -7.16
CA LEU A 17 -6.59 21.06 -7.14
C LEU A 17 -6.48 22.45 -6.49
N GLY A 18 -6.67 23.50 -7.30
CA GLY A 18 -6.53 24.91 -6.88
C GLY A 18 -5.11 25.47 -6.95
N GLY A 19 -4.15 24.68 -7.45
CA GLY A 19 -2.78 25.09 -7.73
C GLY A 19 -2.57 25.59 -9.17
N ASP A 20 -1.29 25.82 -9.52
CA ASP A 20 -0.88 26.29 -10.83
C ASP A 20 -0.88 25.16 -11.87
N THR A 21 -1.41 25.44 -13.07
CA THR A 21 -1.49 24.47 -14.16
C THR A 21 -0.17 24.30 -14.89
N THR A 22 0.22 23.05 -15.11
CA THR A 22 1.32 22.64 -15.97
C THR A 22 0.77 21.90 -17.18
N CYS A 23 1.24 22.24 -18.38
CA CYS A 23 0.87 21.53 -19.62
C CYS A 23 2.08 20.83 -20.22
N VAL A 24 1.88 19.61 -20.70
CA VAL A 24 2.89 18.80 -21.38
C VAL A 24 2.38 18.35 -22.74
N PRO A 25 3.23 18.34 -23.78
CA PRO A 25 2.83 17.86 -25.09
C PRO A 25 2.55 16.35 -25.04
N MET A 26 1.48 15.92 -25.70
CA MET A 26 1.16 14.51 -25.87
C MET A 26 1.83 13.98 -27.14
N THR A 27 2.32 12.75 -27.09
CA THR A 27 2.94 12.08 -28.25
C THR A 27 1.92 11.19 -28.94
N GLU A 28 1.77 11.34 -30.25
CA GLU A 28 0.92 10.48 -31.08
C GLU A 28 1.68 9.20 -31.45
N ASN A 29 1.23 8.06 -30.95
CA ASN A 29 1.61 6.74 -31.45
C ASN A 29 0.38 6.12 -32.18
N GLU A 30 -0.32 5.19 -31.55
CA GLU A 30 -1.65 4.73 -31.99
C GLU A 30 -2.78 5.59 -31.37
N VAL A 31 -2.50 6.17 -30.22
CA VAL A 31 -3.32 7.16 -29.48
C VAL A 31 -2.39 8.24 -28.95
N PHE A 32 -2.94 9.43 -28.65
CA PHE A 32 -2.20 10.47 -27.94
C PHE A 32 -1.99 10.06 -26.49
N GLN A 33 -0.76 10.16 -26.00
CA GLN A 33 -0.39 9.80 -24.63
C GLN A 33 0.58 10.79 -24.00
N ALA A 34 0.45 10.98 -22.68
CA ALA A 34 1.37 11.71 -21.82
C ALA A 34 1.27 11.15 -20.39
N GLU A 35 2.29 11.43 -19.56
CA GLU A 35 2.35 10.99 -18.16
C GLU A 35 2.27 12.21 -17.25
N ILE A 36 1.40 12.15 -16.25
CA ILE A 36 1.45 13.08 -15.12
C ILE A 36 2.56 12.53 -14.19
N PRO A 37 3.65 13.27 -13.96
CA PRO A 37 4.75 12.81 -13.11
C PRO A 37 4.25 12.60 -11.68
N ALA A 38 5.01 11.88 -10.86
CA ALA A 38 4.68 11.67 -9.45
C ALA A 38 4.31 12.99 -8.76
N GLN A 39 3.17 12.99 -8.08
CA GLN A 39 2.62 14.13 -7.37
C GLN A 39 2.69 13.90 -5.87
N SER A 40 2.52 14.97 -5.10
CA SER A 40 2.47 14.90 -3.64
C SER A 40 1.36 13.94 -3.20
N GLU A 41 1.65 13.13 -2.18
CA GLU A 41 0.70 12.19 -1.60
C GLU A 41 -0.48 12.93 -0.93
N SER A 42 -1.61 12.23 -0.78
CA SER A 42 -2.86 12.78 -0.25
C SER A 42 -3.39 14.04 -0.97
N THR A 43 -3.09 14.19 -2.27
CA THR A 43 -3.59 15.31 -3.09
C THR A 43 -4.62 14.87 -4.11
N THR A 44 -5.37 15.81 -4.67
CA THR A 44 -6.20 15.58 -5.85
C THR A 44 -5.63 16.36 -7.01
N ILE A 45 -5.40 15.68 -8.12
CA ILE A 45 -4.94 16.26 -9.37
C ILE A 45 -6.13 16.44 -10.29
N VAL A 46 -6.30 17.65 -10.79
CA VAL A 46 -7.24 17.97 -11.87
C VAL A 46 -6.47 18.00 -13.18
N TYR A 47 -7.01 17.40 -14.23
CA TYR A 47 -6.39 17.42 -15.55
C TYR A 47 -7.41 17.49 -16.69
N ASN A 48 -7.02 18.07 -17.81
CA ASN A 48 -7.79 18.07 -19.06
C ASN A 48 -6.87 17.97 -20.27
N ILE A 49 -7.46 17.68 -21.42
CA ILE A 49 -6.76 17.53 -22.70
C ILE A 49 -7.18 18.67 -23.61
N THR A 50 -6.20 19.40 -24.14
CA THR A 50 -6.39 20.44 -25.14
C THR A 50 -5.90 19.92 -26.48
N ALA A 51 -6.74 19.96 -27.52
CA ALA A 51 -6.35 19.60 -28.88
C ALA A 51 -6.55 20.79 -29.82
N VAL A 52 -5.53 21.05 -30.63
CA VAL A 52 -5.49 22.10 -31.64
C VAL A 52 -5.35 21.45 -33.01
N ASP A 53 -6.23 21.76 -33.95
CA ASP A 53 -6.11 21.27 -35.32
C ASP A 53 -5.08 22.08 -36.13
N ASN A 54 -4.73 21.61 -37.34
CA ASN A 54 -3.74 22.27 -38.20
C ASN A 54 -4.11 23.69 -38.68
N VAL A 55 -5.35 24.13 -38.44
CA VAL A 55 -5.86 25.46 -38.81
C VAL A 55 -6.05 26.34 -37.55
N GLY A 56 -5.76 25.81 -36.36
CA GLY A 56 -5.80 26.52 -35.09
C GLY A 56 -7.13 26.45 -34.36
N ASN A 57 -8.05 25.56 -34.75
CA ASN A 57 -9.26 25.33 -33.96
C ASN A 57 -8.91 24.57 -32.69
N VAL A 58 -9.40 25.04 -31.54
CA VAL A 58 -9.11 24.48 -30.22
C VAL A 58 -10.34 23.78 -29.66
N VAL A 59 -10.15 22.59 -29.11
CA VAL A 59 -11.11 21.91 -28.24
C VAL A 59 -10.43 21.52 -26.94
N ILE A 60 -11.15 21.65 -25.83
CA ILE A 60 -10.69 21.26 -24.50
C ILE A 60 -11.70 20.24 -23.98
N SER A 61 -11.22 19.15 -23.40
CA SER A 61 -12.08 18.19 -22.70
C SER A 61 -12.74 18.81 -21.47
N GLU A 62 -13.64 18.06 -20.83
CA GLU A 62 -13.98 18.34 -19.44
C GLU A 62 -12.78 18.09 -18.52
N ASP A 63 -12.89 18.57 -17.28
CA ASP A 63 -11.91 18.29 -16.23
C ASP A 63 -12.11 16.87 -15.68
N TYR A 64 -11.00 16.16 -15.54
CA TYR A 64 -10.90 14.87 -14.89
C TYR A 64 -10.14 15.01 -13.58
N TYR A 65 -10.37 14.08 -12.66
CA TYR A 65 -9.79 14.11 -11.33
C TYR A 65 -9.16 12.76 -11.00
N VAL A 66 -7.95 12.79 -10.44
CA VAL A 66 -7.31 11.61 -9.84
C VAL A 66 -6.83 11.95 -8.44
N ARG A 67 -7.11 11.08 -7.48
CA ARG A 67 -6.61 11.22 -6.10
C ARG A 67 -5.34 10.41 -5.93
N VAL A 68 -4.34 11.04 -5.34
CA VAL A 68 -3.06 10.42 -4.95
C VAL A 68 -3.18 10.03 -3.48
N TYR A 69 -2.80 8.80 -3.17
CA TYR A 69 -2.85 8.24 -1.82
C TYR A 69 -1.44 7.89 -1.35
N ASP A 70 -1.23 7.88 -0.02
CA ASP A 70 0.05 7.46 0.57
C ASP A 70 0.33 5.97 0.30
N LEU A 71 -0.73 5.15 0.24
CA LEU A 71 -0.66 3.74 -0.11
C LEU A 71 -1.86 3.34 -0.95
N VAL A 72 -1.60 2.60 -2.03
CA VAL A 72 -2.63 1.96 -2.85
C VAL A 72 -2.44 0.45 -2.77
N ILE A 73 -3.45 -0.25 -2.23
CA ILE A 73 -3.51 -1.70 -2.17
C ILE A 73 -4.34 -2.19 -3.35
N ASN A 74 -3.76 -3.06 -4.17
CA ASN A 74 -4.47 -3.67 -5.29
C ASN A 74 -4.98 -5.05 -4.86
N LEU A 75 -6.29 -5.22 -4.87
CA LEU A 75 -6.93 -6.51 -4.65
C LEU A 75 -7.21 -7.20 -5.98
N VAL A 76 -6.99 -8.51 -6.01
CA VAL A 76 -7.39 -9.37 -7.12
C VAL A 76 -8.53 -10.30 -6.68
N PRO A 77 -9.37 -10.78 -7.60
CA PRO A 77 -10.40 -11.75 -7.27
C PRO A 77 -9.85 -12.97 -6.52
N GLY A 78 -10.47 -13.31 -5.40
CA GLY A 78 -10.02 -14.33 -4.48
C GLY A 78 -9.36 -13.78 -3.22
N TRP A 79 -8.51 -14.58 -2.59
CA TRP A 79 -7.84 -14.22 -1.34
C TRP A 79 -6.62 -13.34 -1.58
N ASN A 80 -6.56 -12.24 -0.84
CA ASN A 80 -5.47 -11.29 -0.77
C ASN A 80 -4.98 -11.23 0.69
N LEU A 81 -3.67 -11.17 0.89
CA LEU A 81 -3.09 -10.98 2.21
C LEU A 81 -2.48 -9.59 2.29
N ILE A 82 -3.16 -8.68 3.00
CA ILE A 82 -2.86 -7.26 3.01
C ILE A 82 -2.46 -6.76 4.40
N SER A 83 -1.92 -5.55 4.47
CA SER A 83 -1.71 -4.84 5.73
C SER A 83 -1.62 -3.33 5.52
N ILE A 84 -1.67 -2.56 6.61
CA ILE A 84 -1.31 -1.14 6.62
C ILE A 84 -0.10 -0.90 7.54
N PRO A 85 0.94 -0.15 7.12
CA PRO A 85 2.17 0.00 7.89
C PRO A 85 2.11 1.10 8.96
N ARG A 86 1.11 1.98 8.89
CA ARG A 86 0.91 3.15 9.77
C ARG A 86 -0.57 3.33 10.06
N GLU A 87 -0.85 4.10 11.10
CA GLU A 87 -2.21 4.60 11.35
C GLU A 87 -2.70 5.34 10.10
N VAL A 88 -3.95 5.09 9.72
CA VAL A 88 -4.59 5.73 8.57
C VAL A 88 -5.67 6.69 9.04
N SER A 89 -5.87 7.76 8.29
CA SER A 89 -6.86 8.80 8.61
C SER A 89 -8.31 8.32 8.52
N ASN A 90 -8.57 7.26 7.77
CA ASN A 90 -9.86 6.58 7.72
C ASN A 90 -9.64 5.06 7.74
N PRO A 91 -9.64 4.41 8.93
CA PRO A 91 -9.39 2.98 9.06
C PRO A 91 -10.65 2.12 8.91
N GLU A 92 -11.84 2.73 8.84
CA GLU A 92 -13.11 2.00 8.87
C GLU A 92 -13.25 1.07 7.65
N ILE A 93 -13.43 -0.23 7.91
CA ILE A 93 -13.58 -1.26 6.87
C ILE A 93 -14.77 -0.95 5.95
N GLY A 94 -15.85 -0.39 6.51
CA GLY A 94 -17.04 -0.01 5.74
C GLY A 94 -16.80 1.09 4.71
N ASP A 95 -15.75 1.90 4.89
CA ASP A 95 -15.38 2.97 3.98
C ASP A 95 -14.32 2.54 2.95
N LEU A 96 -13.52 1.52 3.29
CA LEU A 96 -12.38 1.07 2.48
C LEU A 96 -12.73 -0.05 1.50
N PHE A 97 -13.69 -0.91 1.82
CA PHE A 97 -13.99 -2.14 1.09
C PHE A 97 -15.41 -2.15 0.54
N SER A 98 -15.63 -2.96 -0.50
CA SER A 98 -16.94 -3.10 -1.13
C SER A 98 -17.89 -3.91 -0.24
N GLY A 99 -19.18 -3.54 -0.29
CA GLY A 99 -20.22 -4.28 0.44
C GLY A 99 -20.27 -5.75 0.01
N GLY A 100 -20.11 -6.67 0.97
CA GLY A 100 -20.07 -8.11 0.73
C GLY A 100 -18.69 -8.75 0.81
N ASP A 101 -17.60 -7.96 0.75
CA ASP A 101 -16.24 -8.46 0.94
C ASP A 101 -16.07 -9.13 2.31
N LEU A 102 -15.13 -10.08 2.37
CA LEU A 102 -14.85 -10.83 3.59
C LEU A 102 -13.44 -10.53 4.08
N LEU A 103 -13.34 -10.12 5.34
CA LEU A 103 -12.08 -9.87 6.01
C LEU A 103 -11.90 -10.84 7.18
N TYR A 104 -10.68 -11.35 7.33
CA TYR A 104 -10.29 -12.21 8.44
C TYR A 104 -8.97 -11.74 9.05
N TYR A 105 -8.95 -11.64 10.36
CA TYR A 105 -7.76 -11.40 11.16
C TYR A 105 -7.52 -12.60 12.08
N TYR A 106 -6.26 -13.01 12.23
CA TYR A 106 -5.88 -14.03 13.19
C TYR A 106 -5.27 -13.37 14.43
N ASP A 107 -6.01 -13.38 15.53
CA ASP A 107 -5.56 -12.99 16.85
C ASP A 107 -5.00 -14.25 17.56
N PRO A 108 -3.73 -14.28 17.99
CA PRO A 108 -3.16 -15.46 18.66
C PRO A 108 -3.85 -15.86 19.96
N SER A 109 -4.54 -14.91 20.62
CA SER A 109 -5.24 -15.10 21.89
C SER A 109 -6.72 -15.48 21.69
N GLN A 110 -7.36 -14.97 20.64
CA GLN A 110 -8.80 -15.14 20.39
C GLN A 110 -9.10 -16.13 19.26
N GLY A 111 -8.14 -16.38 18.37
CA GLY A 111 -8.30 -17.14 17.14
C GLY A 111 -8.70 -16.26 15.96
N TRP A 112 -9.48 -16.84 15.04
CA TRP A 112 -9.96 -16.12 13.85
C TRP A 112 -11.10 -15.18 14.22
N LEU A 113 -10.93 -13.90 13.87
CA LEU A 113 -11.97 -12.89 13.86
C LEU A 113 -12.40 -12.65 12.40
N PHE A 114 -13.69 -12.42 12.17
CA PHE A 114 -14.23 -12.17 10.84
C PHE A 114 -15.01 -10.85 10.74
N CYS A 115 -15.02 -10.27 9.55
CA CYS A 115 -15.90 -9.18 9.17
C CYS A 115 -16.43 -9.40 7.77
N LYS A 116 -17.74 -9.25 7.60
CA LYS A 116 -18.39 -9.16 6.30
C LYS A 116 -18.92 -7.75 6.11
N VAL A 117 -18.37 -7.04 5.13
CA VAL A 117 -18.62 -5.61 4.92
C VAL A 117 -20.11 -5.35 4.69
N GLY A 118 -20.68 -4.44 5.47
CA GLY A 118 -22.11 -4.10 5.43
C GLY A 118 -23.04 -5.11 6.14
N ASP A 119 -22.51 -6.08 6.87
CA ASP A 119 -23.26 -7.11 7.60
C ASP A 119 -22.72 -7.27 9.04
N ALA A 120 -22.23 -8.45 9.43
CA ALA A 120 -21.70 -8.73 10.75
C ALA A 120 -20.18 -8.65 10.78
N CYS A 121 -19.63 -7.95 11.78
CA CYS A 121 -18.20 -7.78 11.98
C CYS A 121 -17.82 -7.91 13.46
N GLU A 122 -16.73 -8.65 13.71
CA GLU A 122 -16.09 -8.76 15.03
C GLU A 122 -15.00 -7.69 15.24
N PHE A 123 -14.60 -7.02 14.15
CA PHE A 123 -13.72 -5.86 14.08
C PHE A 123 -14.14 -5.02 12.87
N ASP A 124 -14.06 -3.71 12.97
CA ASP A 124 -14.59 -2.74 12.00
C ASP A 124 -13.55 -1.75 11.48
N GLU A 125 -12.30 -1.82 11.95
CA GLU A 125 -11.20 -0.96 11.55
C GLU A 125 -9.96 -1.79 11.16
N LEU A 126 -9.17 -1.28 10.21
CA LEU A 126 -7.81 -1.76 9.99
C LEU A 126 -6.86 -1.08 10.98
N GLU A 127 -6.13 -1.89 11.74
CA GLU A 127 -5.04 -1.42 12.60
C GLU A 127 -3.66 -1.65 11.97
N PRO A 128 -2.68 -0.77 12.24
CA PRO A 128 -1.34 -0.87 11.69
C PRO A 128 -0.58 -2.12 12.14
N LEU A 129 0.34 -2.56 11.30
CA LEU A 129 1.20 -3.73 11.50
C LEU A 129 0.46 -5.07 11.66
N LYS A 130 -0.88 -5.10 11.67
CA LYS A 130 -1.66 -6.33 11.56
C LYS A 130 -1.80 -6.70 10.09
N GLY A 131 -1.73 -8.00 9.81
CA GLY A 131 -2.09 -8.53 8.50
C GLY A 131 -3.55 -8.96 8.47
N TYR A 132 -4.19 -8.87 7.30
CA TYR A 132 -5.59 -9.25 7.10
C TYR A 132 -5.73 -10.08 5.83
N TRP A 133 -6.50 -11.15 5.91
CA TRP A 133 -6.97 -11.86 4.73
C TRP A 133 -8.23 -11.18 4.22
N VAL A 134 -8.24 -10.80 2.95
CA VAL A 134 -9.38 -10.19 2.29
C VAL A 134 -9.78 -11.03 1.09
N TYR A 135 -11.05 -11.44 1.03
CA TYR A 135 -11.63 -12.04 -0.15
C TYR A 135 -12.55 -11.02 -0.83
N THR A 136 -12.31 -10.79 -2.12
CA THR A 136 -13.17 -10.01 -3.00
C THR A 136 -13.45 -10.81 -4.28
N ASP A 137 -14.58 -10.54 -4.95
CA ASP A 137 -14.94 -11.17 -6.22
C ASP A 137 -14.43 -10.37 -7.43
N ASP A 138 -14.02 -9.11 -7.23
CA ASP A 138 -13.65 -8.17 -8.30
C ASP A 138 -12.20 -7.67 -8.14
N TYR A 139 -11.70 -7.00 -9.17
CA TYR A 139 -10.46 -6.24 -9.06
C TYR A 139 -10.77 -4.89 -8.41
N GLU A 140 -10.07 -4.57 -7.33
CA GLU A 140 -10.32 -3.36 -6.55
C GLU A 140 -9.01 -2.65 -6.17
N GLN A 141 -9.11 -1.33 -5.97
CA GLN A 141 -8.01 -0.52 -5.48
C GLN A 141 -8.45 0.23 -4.23
N ILE A 142 -7.70 0.02 -3.16
CA ILE A 142 -7.95 0.68 -1.88
C ILE A 142 -6.84 1.70 -1.66
N GLY A 143 -7.21 2.97 -1.74
CA GLY A 143 -6.33 4.09 -1.44
C GLY A 143 -6.48 4.52 0.01
N VAL A 144 -5.38 4.56 0.75
CA VAL A 144 -5.33 5.03 2.15
C VAL A 144 -4.33 6.16 2.31
N ASP A 145 -4.67 7.11 3.18
CA ASP A 145 -3.79 8.20 3.61
C ASP A 145 -3.43 7.99 5.08
N TYR A 146 -2.15 8.08 5.41
CA TYR A 146 -1.65 7.94 6.76
C TYR A 146 -2.07 9.13 7.63
N GLU A 147 -2.31 8.85 8.91
CA GLU A 147 -2.54 9.88 9.90
C GLU A 147 -1.24 10.69 10.11
N ARG A 148 -1.35 12.01 9.98
CA ARG A 148 -0.22 12.94 10.13
C ARG A 148 -0.36 13.75 11.43
N ILE A 149 0.70 13.78 12.22
CA ILE A 149 0.86 14.68 13.37
C ILE A 149 1.63 15.96 12.96
N SER A 150 1.84 16.87 13.91
CA SER A 150 2.53 18.14 13.67
C SER A 150 3.86 17.94 12.92
N GLY A 151 4.04 18.68 11.82
CA GLY A 151 5.23 18.58 10.98
C GLY A 151 5.19 17.45 9.95
N ASN A 152 4.01 16.95 9.57
CA ASN A 152 3.79 15.90 8.58
C ASN A 152 4.47 14.56 8.90
N LYS A 153 4.73 14.28 10.18
CA LYS A 153 5.21 12.97 10.62
C LYS A 153 4.03 12.02 10.81
N THR A 154 4.21 10.75 10.53
CA THR A 154 3.26 9.68 10.90
C THR A 154 3.71 9.04 12.21
N PRO A 155 2.82 8.81 13.19
CA PRO A 155 3.17 8.03 14.39
C PRO A 155 3.73 6.65 14.03
N LEU A 156 4.76 6.19 14.76
CA LEU A 156 5.26 4.83 14.58
C LEU A 156 4.41 3.85 15.39
N PRO A 157 3.78 2.86 14.74
CA PRO A 157 2.97 1.87 15.42
C PRO A 157 3.83 0.80 16.10
N SER A 158 3.21 0.05 17.00
CA SER A 158 3.79 -1.15 17.60
C SER A 158 2.73 -2.25 17.70
N LEU A 159 3.14 -3.51 17.51
CA LEU A 159 2.26 -4.67 17.64
C LEU A 159 2.89 -5.72 18.58
N GLU A 160 2.14 -6.10 19.61
CA GLU A 160 2.54 -7.17 20.52
C GLU A 160 2.31 -8.54 19.86
N LEU A 161 3.37 -9.34 19.77
CA LEU A 161 3.33 -10.68 19.18
C LEU A 161 3.42 -11.76 20.26
N GLN A 162 2.71 -12.86 20.05
CA GLN A 162 2.67 -14.00 20.96
C GLN A 162 3.49 -15.19 20.42
N PRO A 163 3.97 -16.13 21.26
CA PRO A 163 4.59 -17.36 20.77
C PRO A 163 3.64 -18.13 19.84
N GLY A 164 4.16 -18.64 18.72
CA GLY A 164 3.38 -19.31 17.67
C GLY A 164 3.07 -18.39 16.48
N TRP A 165 2.00 -18.71 15.75
CA TRP A 165 1.61 -17.95 14.55
C TRP A 165 1.02 -16.59 14.91
N ASN A 166 1.45 -15.56 14.19
CA ASN A 166 0.86 -14.22 14.22
C ASN A 166 0.69 -13.73 12.78
N LEU A 167 -0.32 -12.89 12.55
CA LEU A 167 -0.58 -12.25 11.27
C LEU A 167 -0.13 -10.79 11.34
N ILE A 168 0.94 -10.46 10.60
CA ILE A 168 1.61 -9.17 10.66
C ILE A 168 1.57 -8.45 9.32
N GLY A 169 1.82 -7.15 9.36
CA GLY A 169 2.04 -6.29 8.21
C GLY A 169 3.50 -5.87 8.06
N HIS A 170 3.75 -5.05 7.04
CA HIS A 170 5.05 -4.43 6.84
C HIS A 170 5.29 -3.30 7.84
N THR A 171 6.54 -3.10 8.26
CA THR A 171 6.91 -2.14 9.31
C THR A 171 7.29 -0.76 8.78
N ALA A 172 7.40 -0.60 7.47
CA ALA A 172 7.86 0.62 6.81
C ALA A 172 6.90 1.05 5.69
N THR A 173 7.08 2.25 5.16
CA THR A 173 6.26 2.84 4.09
C THR A 173 6.87 2.61 2.70
N SER A 174 8.06 2.03 2.65
CA SER A 174 8.78 1.60 1.45
C SER A 174 9.22 0.13 1.57
N PRO A 175 9.49 -0.56 0.44
CA PRO A 175 9.96 -1.95 0.47
C PRO A 175 11.31 -2.09 1.18
N MET A 176 11.45 -3.15 1.97
CA MET A 176 12.66 -3.41 2.77
C MET A 176 12.90 -4.92 2.90
N TYR A 177 14.15 -5.36 3.03
CA TYR A 177 14.44 -6.78 3.23
C TYR A 177 13.89 -7.25 4.58
N ALA A 178 13.45 -8.50 4.66
CA ALA A 178 12.74 -9.01 5.84
C ALA A 178 13.55 -8.93 7.16
N ASP A 179 14.86 -9.08 7.10
CA ASP A 179 15.76 -8.95 8.26
C ASP A 179 15.89 -7.51 8.75
N GLU A 180 15.86 -6.53 7.84
CA GLU A 180 15.79 -5.10 8.17
C GLU A 180 14.38 -4.71 8.66
N ALA A 181 13.32 -5.17 7.97
CA ALA A 181 11.94 -4.86 8.32
C ALA A 181 11.54 -5.40 9.70
N LEU A 182 12.14 -6.53 10.11
CA LEU A 182 11.87 -7.19 11.39
C LEU A 182 13.01 -6.99 12.40
N ILE A 183 13.80 -5.92 12.25
CA ILE A 183 14.96 -5.66 13.10
C ILE A 183 14.59 -5.52 14.59
N SER A 184 13.38 -5.02 14.90
CA SER A 184 12.87 -4.93 16.28
C SER A 184 12.66 -6.28 16.95
N LEU A 185 12.60 -7.37 16.18
CA LEU A 185 12.51 -8.75 16.65
C LEU A 185 13.87 -9.45 16.71
N THR A 186 14.97 -8.72 16.52
CA THR A 186 16.33 -9.25 16.42
C THR A 186 17.25 -8.56 17.42
N ASP A 187 17.81 -9.34 18.35
CA ASP A 187 18.86 -8.89 19.25
C ASP A 187 20.23 -9.08 18.60
N VAL A 188 21.04 -8.01 18.59
CA VAL A 188 22.41 -8.04 18.07
C VAL A 188 23.40 -7.78 19.19
N SER A 189 24.26 -8.77 19.44
CA SER A 189 25.35 -8.69 20.42
C SER A 189 26.69 -8.78 19.70
N CYS A 190 27.37 -7.65 19.52
CA CYS A 190 28.70 -7.60 18.90
C CYS A 190 29.82 -7.68 19.94
N PHE A 191 30.81 -8.53 19.69
CA PHE A 191 32.05 -8.61 20.46
C PHE A 191 33.25 -8.58 19.51
N LEU A 192 34.08 -7.55 19.64
CA LEU A 192 35.15 -7.23 18.68
C LEU A 192 34.58 -7.12 17.25
N ASP A 193 35.10 -7.91 16.31
CA ASP A 193 34.73 -7.91 14.88
C ASP A 193 33.67 -8.96 14.53
N SER A 194 32.93 -9.49 15.52
CA SER A 194 31.91 -10.52 15.31
C SER A 194 30.60 -10.17 16.01
N CYS A 195 29.47 -10.35 15.32
CA CYS A 195 28.13 -10.10 15.85
C CYS A 195 27.31 -11.39 15.97
N MET A 196 26.85 -11.63 17.21
CA MET A 196 25.78 -12.51 17.66
C MET A 196 24.39 -12.04 17.22
N TYR A 197 23.66 -12.75 16.34
CA TYR A 197 22.25 -12.45 16.07
C TYR A 197 21.34 -13.46 16.78
N SER A 198 20.35 -12.97 17.52
CA SER A 198 19.29 -13.78 18.13
C SER A 198 17.93 -13.25 17.67
N TYR A 199 17.13 -14.13 17.09
CA TYR A 199 15.84 -13.77 16.51
C TYR A 199 14.71 -14.25 17.43
N SER A 200 13.69 -13.43 17.67
CA SER A 200 12.50 -13.82 18.44
C SER A 200 11.55 -14.73 17.63
N TYR A 201 11.76 -14.85 16.32
CA TYR A 201 10.97 -15.66 15.39
C TYR A 201 11.79 -16.80 14.76
N ALA A 202 11.07 -17.76 14.17
CA ALA A 202 11.65 -18.90 13.47
C ALA A 202 11.70 -18.69 11.95
N TYR A 203 10.61 -18.17 11.37
CA TYR A 203 10.52 -17.85 9.94
C TYR A 203 9.28 -17.00 9.65
N VAL A 204 9.29 -16.38 8.47
CA VAL A 204 8.21 -15.55 7.93
C VAL A 204 7.82 -16.11 6.57
N ILE A 205 6.52 -16.18 6.29
CA ILE A 205 5.98 -16.57 5.00
C ILE A 205 5.02 -15.51 4.46
N GLY A 206 5.03 -15.34 3.15
CA GLY A 206 4.13 -14.46 2.42
C GLY A 206 3.16 -15.29 1.59
N TYR A 207 2.21 -14.62 0.97
CA TYR A 207 1.25 -15.23 0.05
C TYR A 207 1.22 -14.44 -1.26
N VAL A 208 1.56 -15.13 -2.35
CA VAL A 208 1.66 -14.53 -3.69
C VAL A 208 1.02 -15.49 -4.68
N ASP A 209 0.12 -15.00 -5.52
CA ASP A 209 -0.53 -15.75 -6.60
C ASP A 209 -1.10 -17.11 -6.17
N GLY A 210 -1.77 -17.16 -5.02
CA GLY A 210 -2.39 -18.40 -4.53
C GLY A 210 -1.47 -19.32 -3.73
N LEU A 211 -0.21 -18.96 -3.54
CA LEU A 211 0.82 -19.83 -2.96
C LEU A 211 1.53 -19.16 -1.77
N PHE A 212 1.83 -19.97 -0.76
CA PHE A 212 2.71 -19.56 0.32
C PHE A 212 4.18 -19.63 -0.12
N ILE A 213 4.93 -18.58 0.17
CA ILE A 213 6.36 -18.48 -0.12
C ILE A 213 7.14 -18.21 1.17
N ASN A 214 8.35 -18.76 1.27
CA ASN A 214 9.25 -18.43 2.38
C ASN A 214 9.85 -17.04 2.12
N ILE A 215 9.59 -16.09 3.03
CA ILE A 215 10.13 -14.74 2.94
C ILE A 215 11.49 -14.67 3.62
N TYR A 216 11.60 -15.26 4.81
CA TYR A 216 12.87 -15.35 5.50
C TYR A 216 12.88 -16.43 6.57
N THR A 217 13.98 -17.17 6.63
CA THR A 217 14.32 -18.10 7.70
C THR A 217 15.73 -17.77 8.17
N PRO A 218 15.90 -17.12 9.34
CA PRO A 218 17.22 -16.70 9.82
C PRO A 218 18.24 -17.83 9.83
N GLY A 219 19.36 -17.63 9.13
CA GLY A 219 20.46 -18.60 9.02
C GLY A 219 20.23 -19.75 8.02
N TYR A 220 19.10 -19.79 7.32
CA TYR A 220 18.76 -20.85 6.35
C TYR A 220 18.37 -20.33 4.96
N SER A 221 17.85 -19.10 4.87
CA SER A 221 17.53 -18.46 3.59
C SER A 221 18.05 -17.03 3.55
N GLU A 222 18.25 -16.50 2.35
CA GLU A 222 18.39 -15.07 2.15
C GLU A 222 17.03 -14.38 2.41
N PRO A 223 17.00 -13.16 2.96
CA PRO A 223 15.77 -12.41 3.16
C PRO A 223 15.22 -11.93 1.80
N LEU A 224 13.92 -12.11 1.59
CA LEU A 224 13.20 -11.46 0.48
C LEU A 224 12.66 -10.09 0.91
N LEU A 225 12.32 -9.26 -0.06
CA LEU A 225 11.68 -7.97 0.18
C LEU A 225 10.27 -8.18 0.77
N MET A 226 9.99 -7.41 1.82
CA MET A 226 8.65 -7.13 2.32
C MET A 226 8.17 -5.80 1.75
N TYR A 227 6.87 -5.70 1.49
CA TYR A 227 6.26 -4.57 0.80
C TYR A 227 5.13 -3.97 1.64
N PRO A 228 5.00 -2.62 1.67
CA PRO A 228 3.83 -1.97 2.26
C PRO A 228 2.57 -2.40 1.51
N GLY A 229 1.44 -2.50 2.23
CA GLY A 229 0.19 -3.01 1.67
C GLY A 229 0.04 -4.52 1.70
N ILE A 230 1.10 -5.28 1.98
CA ILE A 230 1.10 -6.75 1.98
C ILE A 230 1.17 -7.29 3.41
N GLY A 231 0.38 -8.31 3.71
CA GLY A 231 0.42 -9.02 4.98
C GLY A 231 1.34 -10.26 4.93
N TYR A 232 1.76 -10.72 6.10
CA TYR A 232 2.68 -11.85 6.26
C TYR A 232 2.31 -12.68 7.48
N TRP A 233 2.62 -13.97 7.41
CA TRP A 233 2.58 -14.84 8.57
C TRP A 233 3.98 -14.94 9.17
N ILE A 234 4.08 -14.77 10.48
CA ILE A 234 5.32 -14.96 11.23
C ILE A 234 5.11 -16.02 12.31
N TYR A 235 6.07 -16.93 12.43
CA TYR A 235 6.09 -17.90 13.52
C TYR A 235 7.07 -17.45 14.61
N MET A 236 6.54 -16.98 15.73
CA MET A 236 7.30 -16.50 16.88
C MET A 236 7.73 -17.66 17.78
N LYS A 237 8.96 -17.61 18.28
CA LYS A 237 9.47 -18.55 19.29
C LYS A 237 9.13 -18.10 20.70
N GLU A 238 9.02 -16.80 20.91
CA GLU A 238 8.71 -16.15 22.17
C GLU A 238 7.92 -14.85 21.92
N ALA A 239 7.33 -14.28 22.98
CA ALA A 239 6.63 -13.00 22.88
C ALA A 239 7.64 -11.87 22.63
N ALA A 240 7.29 -10.93 21.76
CA ALA A 240 8.09 -9.76 21.45
C ALA A 240 7.22 -8.65 20.84
N THR A 241 7.73 -7.42 20.81
CA THR A 241 7.03 -6.28 20.22
C THR A 241 7.61 -5.97 18.84
N LEU A 242 6.77 -6.03 17.81
CA LEU A 242 7.11 -5.53 16.47
C LEU A 242 6.95 -4.02 16.45
N LEU A 243 7.99 -3.30 16.03
CA LEU A 243 7.99 -1.84 15.94
C LEU A 243 8.03 -1.38 14.48
N GLY A 244 7.25 -0.35 14.17
CA GLY A 244 7.39 0.39 12.92
C GLY A 244 8.74 1.10 12.81
N ILE A 245 9.27 1.21 11.60
CA ILE A 245 10.58 1.80 11.30
C ILE A 245 10.42 3.22 10.77
N GLU A 246 11.11 4.21 11.35
CA GLU A 246 11.20 5.55 10.75
C GLU A 246 12.12 5.50 9.52
N GLU A 247 11.64 6.01 8.39
CA GLU A 247 12.44 6.16 7.18
C GLU A 247 13.17 7.51 7.22
N ASN A 248 14.45 7.53 6.84
CA ASN A 248 15.29 8.74 6.83
C ASN A 248 15.14 9.56 5.55
#